data_AF-A0A9X5XKQ8-F1
#
_entry.id   AF-A0A9X5XKQ8-F1
#
_cell.length_a   1.000
_cell.length_b   1.000
_cell.length_c   1.000
_cell.angle_alpha   90.00
_cell.angle_beta   90.00
_cell.angle_gamma   90.00
#
_symmetry.space_group_name_H-M   'P 1'
#
loop_
_entity.id
_entity.type
_entity.pdbx_description
1 polymer ?
#
loop_
_entity_poly.entity_id
_entity_poly.type
_entity_poly.pdbx_seq_one_letter_code
_entity_poly.pdbx_strand_id
1 'polypeptide(L)'
;MGAVMRPSSPPTLTGSQGSSSRPRAGVISGYVFRVIREQQGRTQEEAAELLKVSADTIAGWETGRRPLTAVPTGQMLMHRHRLMQMGTAPALLQALERALEADVLLASALDDEAPVEESPLGAWVMQRDLVEVLAWPLNGVAPQPVRELPSPPRPRRGPAPAGPELPSGDRATFFRQMRRTA
;
A
#
# COMPACT_ATOMS: atom_id res chain seq x y z
N MET A 1 55.87 -29.69 -2.03
CA MET A 1 54.63 -29.50 -1.23
C MET A 1 54.29 -28.02 -1.27
N GLY A 2 53.45 -27.59 -2.21
CA GLY A 2 53.02 -26.19 -2.35
C GLY A 2 51.58 -26.04 -1.87
N ALA A 3 51.38 -25.31 -0.76
CA ALA A 3 50.05 -24.97 -0.28
C ALA A 3 49.54 -23.74 -1.06
N VAL A 4 48.50 -23.94 -1.88
CA VAL A 4 47.82 -22.88 -2.62
C VAL A 4 46.88 -22.14 -1.67
N MET A 5 47.27 -20.94 -1.27
CA MET A 5 46.44 -20.03 -0.49
C MET A 5 45.40 -19.40 -1.42
N ARG A 6 44.11 -19.70 -1.21
CA ARG A 6 43.01 -19.05 -1.94
C ARG A 6 42.73 -17.68 -1.33
N PRO A 7 42.66 -16.58 -2.09
CA PRO A 7 42.23 -15.31 -1.55
C PRO A 7 40.72 -15.34 -1.26
N SER A 8 40.35 -14.98 -0.04
CA SER A 8 38.96 -14.74 0.38
C SER A 8 38.43 -13.46 -0.27
N SER A 9 37.26 -13.53 -0.90
CA SER A 9 36.58 -12.37 -1.49
C SER A 9 36.29 -11.29 -0.44
N PRO A 10 36.52 -10.00 -0.74
CA PRO A 10 36.17 -8.92 0.18
C PRO A 10 34.63 -8.82 0.33
N PRO A 11 34.13 -8.51 1.53
CA PRO A 11 32.71 -8.28 1.74
C PRO A 11 32.25 -7.07 0.93
N THR A 12 31.13 -7.22 0.21
CA THR A 12 30.52 -6.15 -0.58
C THR A 12 30.17 -4.96 0.32
N LEU A 13 30.84 -3.83 0.11
CA LEU A 13 30.78 -2.61 0.93
C LEU A 13 29.57 -1.70 0.66
N THR A 14 28.53 -2.17 -0.03
CA THR A 14 27.27 -1.42 -0.04
C THR A 14 26.49 -1.74 1.21
N GLY A 15 26.93 -1.17 2.34
CA GLY A 15 26.01 -0.91 3.43
C GLY A 15 24.92 -0.01 2.88
N SER A 16 23.74 -0.56 2.61
CA SER A 16 22.57 0.28 2.40
C SER A 16 22.38 1.04 3.70
N GLN A 17 22.81 2.30 3.71
CA GLN A 17 22.36 3.23 4.73
C GLN A 17 20.86 3.25 4.59
N GLY A 18 20.18 2.54 5.49
CA GLY A 18 18.75 2.65 5.66
C GLY A 18 18.52 4.08 6.08
N SER A 19 18.31 4.97 5.10
CA SER A 19 17.43 6.12 5.25
C SER A 19 16.29 5.62 6.13
N SER A 20 16.16 6.20 7.32
CA SER A 20 15.11 5.88 8.29
C SER A 20 13.85 5.63 7.48
N SER A 21 13.47 4.36 7.35
CA SER A 21 12.52 3.93 6.34
C SER A 21 11.24 4.65 6.66
N ARG A 22 10.96 5.74 5.94
CA ARG A 22 9.72 6.48 6.10
C ARG A 22 8.61 5.43 6.07
N PRO A 23 7.72 5.41 7.08
CA PRO A 23 6.69 4.39 7.16
C PRO A 23 6.05 4.21 5.79
N ARG A 24 5.87 2.96 5.33
CA ARG A 24 5.31 2.69 4.00
C ARG A 24 3.82 3.04 3.98
N ALA A 25 3.54 4.34 3.91
CA ALA A 25 2.24 5.00 3.98
C ALA A 25 1.41 4.85 2.68
N GLY A 26 1.52 3.72 1.99
CA GLY A 26 0.88 3.49 0.70
C GLY A 26 0.53 2.04 0.43
N VAL A 27 0.66 1.16 1.43
CA VAL A 27 0.49 -0.28 1.25
C VAL A 27 -0.98 -0.65 1.06
N ILE A 28 -1.90 0.06 1.71
CA ILE A 28 -3.32 -0.28 1.66
C ILE A 28 -3.92 0.20 0.35
N SER A 29 -3.77 1.49 0.02
CA SER A 29 -4.25 2.05 -1.25
C SER A 29 -3.56 1.41 -2.46
N GLY A 30 -2.27 1.14 -2.36
CA GLY A 30 -1.52 0.41 -3.38
C GLY A 30 -2.09 -0.98 -3.66
N TYR A 31 -2.42 -1.73 -2.60
CA TYR A 31 -3.02 -3.05 -2.76
C TYR A 31 -4.44 -2.98 -3.32
N VAL A 32 -5.28 -2.03 -2.87
CA VAL A 32 -6.63 -1.85 -3.42
C VAL A 32 -6.58 -1.46 -4.90
N PHE A 33 -5.65 -0.58 -5.28
CA PHE A 33 -5.43 -0.22 -6.68
C PHE A 33 -5.04 -1.44 -7.53
N ARG A 34 -4.17 -2.31 -6.99
CA ARG A 34 -3.83 -3.59 -7.61
C ARG A 34 -5.05 -4.49 -7.79
N VAL A 35 -5.91 -4.61 -6.77
CA VAL A 35 -7.16 -5.38 -6.85
C VAL A 35 -8.06 -4.86 -7.97
N ILE A 36 -8.22 -3.52 -8.09
CA ILE A 36 -8.99 -2.91 -9.19
C ILE A 36 -8.41 -3.32 -10.55
N ARG A 37 -7.09 -3.20 -10.73
CA ARG A 37 -6.44 -3.59 -11.99
C ARG A 37 -6.65 -5.07 -12.31
N GLU A 38 -6.50 -5.94 -11.31
CA GLU A 38 -6.64 -7.39 -11.50
C GLU A 38 -8.08 -7.80 -11.82
N GLN A 39 -9.09 -7.20 -11.17
CA GLN A 39 -10.51 -7.39 -11.51
C GLN A 39 -10.84 -6.94 -12.93
N GLN A 40 -10.13 -5.93 -13.41
CA GLN A 40 -10.21 -5.45 -14.78
C GLN A 40 -9.46 -6.31 -15.80
N GLY A 41 -8.76 -7.37 -15.36
CA GLY A 41 -8.00 -8.28 -16.23
C GLY A 41 -6.75 -7.65 -16.86
N ARG A 42 -6.29 -6.50 -16.37
CA ARG A 42 -5.24 -5.68 -17.00
C ARG A 42 -3.84 -5.96 -16.45
N THR A 43 -2.80 -5.87 -17.28
CA THR A 43 -1.39 -5.84 -16.83
C THR A 43 -1.00 -4.45 -16.32
N GLN A 44 0.17 -4.36 -15.68
CA GLN A 44 0.70 -3.07 -15.22
C GLN A 44 0.97 -2.12 -16.40
N GLU A 45 1.42 -2.66 -17.54
CA GLU A 45 1.65 -1.93 -18.79
C GLU A 45 0.33 -1.38 -19.36
N GLU A 46 -0.70 -2.23 -19.49
CA GLU A 46 -2.03 -1.81 -19.97
C GLU A 46 -2.64 -0.73 -19.05
N ALA A 47 -2.49 -0.88 -17.73
CA ALA A 47 -2.95 0.12 -16.77
C ALA A 47 -2.16 1.43 -16.87
N ALA A 48 -0.84 1.35 -17.10
CA ALA A 48 0.02 2.52 -17.25
C ALA A 48 -0.36 3.35 -18.49
N GLU A 49 -0.60 2.69 -19.62
CA GLU A 49 -1.07 3.34 -20.85
C GLU A 49 -2.41 4.06 -20.62
N LEU A 50 -3.38 3.40 -20.01
CA LEU A 50 -4.71 3.97 -19.74
C LEU A 50 -4.65 5.15 -18.77
N LEU A 51 -3.80 5.06 -17.76
CA LEU A 51 -3.62 6.11 -16.75
C LEU A 51 -2.63 7.20 -17.17
N LYS A 52 -1.97 7.05 -18.32
CA LYS A 52 -0.95 7.97 -18.87
C LYS A 52 0.25 8.16 -17.94
N VAL A 53 0.75 7.06 -17.38
CA VAL A 53 1.93 7.01 -16.52
C VAL A 53 2.88 5.89 -16.98
N SER A 54 4.03 5.73 -16.34
CA SER A 54 4.93 4.60 -16.63
C SER A 54 4.51 3.33 -15.88
N ALA A 55 4.86 2.15 -16.41
CA ALA A 55 4.67 0.87 -15.71
C ALA A 55 5.41 0.83 -14.36
N ASP A 56 6.57 1.48 -14.26
CA ASP A 56 7.30 1.66 -13.00
C ASP A 56 6.49 2.47 -11.96
N THR A 57 5.71 3.46 -12.43
CA THR A 57 4.82 4.23 -11.54
C THR A 57 3.69 3.34 -11.02
N ILE A 58 3.07 2.54 -11.88
CA ILE A 58 2.06 1.55 -11.47
C ILE A 58 2.64 0.56 -10.45
N ALA A 59 3.80 -0.03 -10.75
CA ALA A 59 4.47 -0.94 -9.83
C ALA A 59 4.84 -0.24 -8.50
N GLY A 60 5.27 1.02 -8.55
CA GLY A 60 5.56 1.84 -7.38
C GLY A 60 4.33 2.07 -6.51
N TRP A 61 3.18 2.37 -7.12
CA TRP A 61 1.89 2.51 -6.42
C TRP A 61 1.44 1.18 -5.81
N GLU A 62 1.41 0.10 -6.58
CA GLU A 62 0.94 -1.21 -6.12
C GLU A 62 1.76 -1.81 -4.98
N THR A 63 3.05 -1.46 -4.92
CA THR A 63 3.95 -1.92 -3.86
C THR A 63 4.00 -0.97 -2.66
N GLY A 64 3.32 0.18 -2.73
CA GLY A 64 3.41 1.24 -1.73
C GLY A 64 4.76 1.97 -1.69
N ARG A 65 5.70 1.66 -2.61
CA ARG A 65 7.00 2.37 -2.73
C ARG A 65 6.83 3.82 -3.14
N ARG A 66 5.80 4.11 -3.94
CA ARG A 66 5.34 5.46 -4.27
C ARG A 66 3.90 5.54 -3.76
N PRO A 67 3.62 6.15 -2.60
CA PRO A 67 2.26 6.12 -2.06
C PRO A 67 1.32 6.94 -2.94
N LEU A 68 0.10 6.44 -3.16
CA LEU A 68 -0.91 7.16 -3.94
C LEU A 68 -1.32 8.48 -3.27
N THR A 69 -1.16 8.58 -1.94
CA THR A 69 -1.38 9.82 -1.17
C THR A 69 -0.39 10.94 -1.51
N ALA A 70 0.74 10.63 -2.16
CA ALA A 70 1.70 11.63 -2.66
C ALA A 70 1.37 12.14 -4.07
N VAL A 71 0.37 11.56 -4.75
CA VAL A 71 -0.08 12.03 -6.06
C VAL A 71 -0.87 13.33 -5.88
N PRO A 72 -0.59 14.39 -6.67
CA PRO A 72 -1.35 15.64 -6.57
C PRO A 72 -2.86 15.41 -6.72
N THR A 73 -3.67 16.05 -5.89
CA THR A 73 -5.13 15.83 -5.83
C THR A 73 -5.80 15.98 -7.19
N GLY A 74 -5.41 16.98 -7.99
CA GLY A 74 -5.94 17.15 -9.35
C GLY A 74 -5.65 15.97 -10.27
N GLN A 75 -4.45 15.37 -10.17
CA GLN A 75 -4.13 14.13 -10.92
C GLN A 75 -4.88 12.93 -10.36
N MET A 76 -5.05 12.82 -9.05
CA MET A 76 -5.84 11.75 -8.44
C MET A 76 -7.29 11.76 -8.95
N LEU A 77 -7.92 12.94 -9.09
CA LEU A 77 -9.26 13.06 -9.66
C LEU A 77 -9.30 12.59 -11.12
N MET A 78 -8.27 12.88 -11.91
CA MET A 78 -8.15 12.38 -13.28
C MET A 78 -7.99 10.86 -13.34
N HIS A 79 -7.16 10.28 -12.47
CA HIS A 79 -7.01 8.83 -12.35
C HIS A 79 -8.32 8.15 -11.93
N ARG A 80 -9.02 8.71 -10.94
CA ARG A 80 -10.35 8.23 -10.50
C ARG A 80 -11.35 8.22 -11.66
N HIS A 81 -11.39 9.29 -12.45
CA HIS A 81 -12.29 9.35 -13.62
C HIS A 81 -11.95 8.29 -14.67
N ARG A 82 -10.66 8.08 -14.94
CA ARG A 82 -10.22 7.00 -15.85
C ARG A 82 -10.58 5.62 -15.31
N LEU A 83 -10.39 5.37 -14.01
CA LEU A 83 -10.80 4.13 -13.36
C LEU A 83 -12.31 3.89 -13.50
N MET A 84 -13.14 4.93 -13.32
CA MET A 84 -14.58 4.86 -13.59
C MET A 84 -14.88 4.49 -15.05
N GLN A 85 -14.25 5.17 -16.01
CA GLN A 85 -14.45 4.90 -17.45
C GLN A 85 -14.02 3.47 -17.87
N MET A 86 -13.09 2.85 -17.14
CA MET A 86 -12.66 1.47 -17.37
C MET A 86 -13.63 0.41 -16.84
N GLY A 87 -14.75 0.83 -16.22
CA GLY A 87 -15.76 -0.08 -15.68
C GLY A 87 -15.45 -0.59 -14.27
N THR A 88 -14.65 0.15 -13.48
CA THR A 88 -14.45 -0.21 -12.06
C THR A 88 -15.77 -0.18 -11.32
N ALA A 89 -16.08 -1.24 -10.55
CA ALA A 89 -17.24 -1.26 -9.68
C ALA A 89 -17.21 -0.06 -8.69
N PRO A 90 -18.31 0.68 -8.49
CA PRO A 90 -18.35 1.83 -7.59
C PRO A 90 -17.86 1.51 -6.17
N ALA A 91 -18.19 0.31 -5.66
CA ALA A 91 -17.74 -0.14 -4.34
C ALA A 91 -16.20 -0.26 -4.23
N LEU A 92 -15.51 -0.62 -5.31
CA LEU A 92 -14.04 -0.67 -5.33
C LEU A 92 -13.40 0.72 -5.41
N LEU A 93 -14.04 1.66 -6.10
CA LEU A 93 -13.59 3.06 -6.10
C LEU A 93 -13.74 3.67 -4.72
N GLN A 94 -14.85 3.40 -4.03
CA GLN A 94 -15.04 3.82 -2.65
C GLN A 94 -14.00 3.16 -1.73
N ALA A 95 -13.72 1.87 -1.92
CA ALA A 95 -12.67 1.18 -1.16
C ALA A 95 -11.28 1.81 -1.40
N LEU A 96 -10.99 2.29 -2.61
CA LEU A 96 -9.74 2.98 -2.90
C LEU A 96 -9.65 4.32 -2.17
N GLU A 97 -10.73 5.10 -2.13
CA GLU A 97 -10.80 6.34 -1.35
C GLU A 97 -10.58 6.07 0.15
N ARG A 98 -11.26 5.07 0.71
CA ARG A 98 -11.07 4.63 2.10
C ARG A 98 -9.65 4.12 2.37
N ALA A 99 -9.01 3.50 1.38
CA ALA A 99 -7.63 3.04 1.51
C ALA A 99 -6.61 4.19 1.51
N LEU A 100 -6.87 5.28 0.77
CA LEU A 100 -6.06 6.50 0.85
C LEU A 100 -6.19 7.15 2.22
N GLU A 101 -7.42 7.24 2.75
CA GLU A 101 -7.68 7.70 4.11
C GLU A 101 -6.95 6.83 5.15
N ALA A 102 -7.05 5.50 5.03
CA ALA A 102 -6.39 4.56 5.92
C ALA A 102 -4.86 4.67 5.88
N ASP A 103 -4.27 4.88 4.70
CA ASP A 103 -2.82 5.09 4.58
C ASP A 103 -2.36 6.39 5.26
N VAL A 104 -3.17 7.47 5.22
CA VAL A 104 -2.88 8.71 5.98
C VAL A 104 -2.94 8.46 7.48
N LEU A 105 -3.99 7.80 7.98
CA LEU A 105 -4.11 7.44 9.40
C LEU A 105 -2.95 6.56 9.86
N LEU A 106 -2.60 5.55 9.06
CA LEU A 106 -1.51 4.64 9.37
C LEU A 106 -0.18 5.39 9.42
N ALA A 107 0.08 6.28 8.46
CA ALA A 107 1.30 7.09 8.45
C ALA A 107 1.43 7.92 9.73
N SER A 108 0.35 8.61 10.13
CA SER A 108 0.35 9.42 11.35
C SER A 108 0.45 8.57 12.61
N ALA A 109 -0.16 7.38 12.65
CA ALA A 109 -0.03 6.47 13.78
C ALA A 109 1.37 5.83 13.89
N LEU A 110 2.16 5.86 12.82
CA LEU A 110 3.54 5.37 12.79
C LEU A 110 4.57 6.49 13.03
N ASP A 111 4.14 7.74 12.95
CA ASP A 111 4.94 8.92 13.30
C ASP A 111 4.92 9.10 14.83
N ASP A 112 6.03 8.77 15.50
CA ASP A 112 6.13 8.80 16.95
C ASP A 112 6.47 10.19 17.51
N GLU A 113 6.84 11.13 16.64
CA GLU A 113 7.19 12.52 16.97
C GLU A 113 5.95 13.44 17.02
N ALA A 114 4.83 13.07 16.39
CA ALA A 114 3.63 13.88 16.34
C ALA A 114 2.91 13.95 17.72
N PRO A 115 2.51 15.16 18.19
CA PRO A 115 1.65 15.30 19.36
C PRO A 115 0.33 14.53 19.23
N VAL A 116 -0.19 14.00 20.33
CA VAL A 116 -1.42 13.18 20.33
C VAL A 116 -2.62 14.03 19.92
N GLU A 117 -2.62 15.30 20.28
CA GLU A 117 -3.64 16.31 19.96
C GLU A 117 -3.69 16.63 18.45
N GLU A 118 -2.58 16.41 17.74
CA GLU A 118 -2.47 16.56 16.28
C GLU A 118 -2.74 15.24 15.54
N SER A 119 -3.01 14.15 16.28
CA SER A 119 -3.29 12.84 15.68
C SER A 119 -4.62 12.87 14.92
N PRO A 120 -4.63 12.54 13.62
CA PRO A 120 -5.86 12.50 12.83
C PRO A 120 -6.88 11.46 13.34
N LEU A 121 -6.46 10.51 14.18
CA LEU A 121 -7.37 9.59 14.86
C LEU A 121 -8.38 10.30 15.77
N GLY A 122 -8.02 11.44 16.38
CA GLY A 122 -8.94 12.23 17.20
C GLY A 122 -9.89 13.12 16.40
N ALA A 123 -9.54 13.43 15.14
CA ALA A 123 -10.30 14.33 14.28
C ALA A 123 -11.27 13.60 13.34
N TRP A 124 -11.10 12.29 13.12
CA TRP A 124 -11.84 11.53 12.12
C TRP A 124 -12.91 10.64 12.74
N VAL A 125 -14.10 10.63 12.13
CA VAL A 125 -15.16 9.69 12.48
C VAL A 125 -14.81 8.33 11.88
N MET A 126 -14.46 7.36 12.73
CA MET A 126 -14.12 6.00 12.30
C MET A 126 -15.37 5.25 11.79
N GLN A 127 -15.63 5.40 10.49
CA GLN A 127 -16.69 4.66 9.81
C GLN A 127 -16.29 3.19 9.59
N ARG A 128 -17.28 2.30 9.54
CA ARG A 128 -17.05 0.85 9.45
C ARG A 128 -16.17 0.45 8.27
N ASP A 129 -16.42 1.02 7.10
CA ASP A 129 -15.68 0.73 5.87
C ASP A 129 -14.21 1.18 5.95
N LEU A 130 -13.94 2.34 6.54
CA LEU A 130 -12.59 2.81 6.84
C LEU A 130 -11.87 1.87 7.83
N VAL A 131 -12.56 1.45 8.90
CA VAL A 131 -12.01 0.52 9.89
C VAL A 131 -11.67 -0.83 9.27
N GLU A 132 -12.54 -1.38 8.42
CA GLU A 132 -12.29 -2.64 7.72
C GLU A 132 -11.01 -2.56 6.86
N VAL A 133 -10.84 -1.46 6.13
CA VAL A 133 -9.67 -1.23 5.27
C VAL A 133 -8.39 -1.02 6.09
N LEU A 134 -8.45 -0.23 7.17
CA LEU A 134 -7.32 0.04 8.07
C LEU A 134 -6.87 -1.22 8.83
N ALA A 135 -7.81 -2.06 9.27
CA ALA A 135 -7.51 -3.26 10.02
C ALA A 135 -6.95 -4.40 9.14
N TRP A 136 -7.20 -4.37 7.83
CA TRP A 136 -6.80 -5.41 6.89
C TRP A 136 -5.32 -5.82 6.99
N PRO A 137 -4.32 -4.90 6.95
CA PRO A 137 -2.92 -5.29 7.10
C PRO A 137 -2.56 -5.85 8.49
N LEU A 138 -3.43 -5.68 9.50
CA LEU A 138 -3.19 -6.12 10.87
C LEU A 138 -3.75 -7.53 11.13
N ASN A 139 -4.92 -7.84 10.57
CA ASN A 139 -5.63 -9.09 10.81
C ASN A 139 -5.72 -10.02 9.58
N GLY A 140 -5.33 -9.54 8.39
CA GLY A 140 -5.40 -10.30 7.13
C GLY A 140 -6.80 -10.43 6.54
N VAL A 141 -7.82 -9.82 7.15
CA VAL A 141 -9.22 -9.89 6.72
C VAL A 141 -9.51 -8.76 5.74
N ALA A 142 -9.74 -9.12 4.47
CA ALA A 142 -10.07 -8.13 3.44
C ALA A 142 -11.40 -7.41 3.75
N PRO A 143 -11.55 -6.12 3.39
CA PRO A 143 -12.80 -5.38 3.58
C PRO A 143 -13.91 -5.98 2.71
N GLN A 144 -15.17 -5.78 3.12
CA GLN A 144 -16.34 -6.38 2.45
C GLN A 144 -16.35 -6.21 0.92
N PRO A 145 -16.11 -5.01 0.34
CA PRO A 145 -16.12 -4.83 -1.12
C PRO A 145 -15.08 -5.66 -1.87
N VAL A 146 -13.99 -6.06 -1.20
CA VAL A 146 -12.94 -6.91 -1.79
C VAL A 146 -13.27 -8.39 -1.62
N ARG A 147 -13.86 -8.78 -0.48
CA ARG A 147 -14.27 -10.18 -0.23
C ARG A 147 -15.38 -10.66 -1.16
N GLU A 148 -16.28 -9.76 -1.55
CA GLU A 148 -17.45 -10.06 -2.40
C GLU A 148 -17.11 -10.12 -3.90
N LEU A 149 -15.86 -9.87 -4.28
CA LEU A 149 -15.45 -9.87 -5.69
C LEU A 149 -15.46 -11.28 -6.27
N PRO A 150 -15.83 -11.42 -7.56
CA PRO A 150 -15.55 -12.65 -8.28
C PRO A 150 -14.04 -12.86 -8.44
N SER A 151 -13.65 -14.07 -8.82
CA SER A 151 -12.26 -14.35 -9.20
C SER A 151 -11.83 -13.45 -10.37
N PRO A 152 -10.62 -12.87 -10.34
CA PRO A 152 -10.18 -11.96 -11.39
C PRO A 152 -10.08 -12.68 -12.74
N PRO A 153 -10.40 -12.02 -13.87
CA PRO A 153 -10.38 -12.64 -15.20
C PRO A 153 -9.03 -13.24 -15.60
N ARG A 154 -7.94 -12.63 -15.10
CA ARG A 154 -6.57 -13.09 -15.34
C ARG A 154 -5.92 -13.45 -14.00
N PRO A 155 -6.06 -14.71 -13.53
CA PRO A 155 -5.44 -15.12 -12.28
C PRO A 155 -3.92 -14.99 -12.37
N ARG A 156 -3.32 -14.51 -11.27
CA ARG A 156 -1.88 -14.27 -11.22
C ARG A 156 -1.12 -15.59 -11.20
N ARG A 157 0.10 -15.59 -11.74
CA ARG A 157 1.03 -16.71 -11.68
C ARG A 157 2.04 -16.51 -10.55
N GLY A 158 2.23 -17.55 -9.74
CA GLY A 158 3.23 -17.58 -8.67
C GLY A 158 2.77 -17.00 -7.32
N PRO A 159 3.63 -17.06 -6.29
CA PRO A 159 3.33 -16.55 -4.95
C PRO A 159 3.13 -15.03 -4.97
N ALA A 160 2.04 -14.55 -4.39
CA ALA A 160 1.75 -13.14 -4.21
C ALA A 160 1.08 -12.92 -2.85
N PRO A 161 1.25 -11.74 -2.23
CA PRO A 161 0.58 -11.43 -0.98
C PRO A 161 -0.94 -11.43 -1.19
N ALA A 162 -1.67 -12.00 -0.24
CA ALA A 162 -3.14 -12.10 -0.24
C ALA A 162 -3.83 -10.81 0.26
N GLY A 163 -3.05 -9.86 0.78
CA GLY A 163 -3.51 -8.57 1.27
C GLY A 163 -2.36 -7.56 1.34
N PRO A 164 -2.63 -6.31 1.77
CA PRO A 164 -1.59 -5.37 2.12
C PRO A 164 -0.80 -5.89 3.32
N GLU A 165 0.53 -5.91 3.21
CA GLU A 165 1.41 -6.41 4.27
C GLU A 165 2.13 -5.25 4.94
N LEU A 166 1.92 -5.11 6.24
CA LEU A 166 2.66 -4.16 7.08
C LEU A 166 3.89 -4.86 7.67
N PRO A 167 5.11 -4.29 7.54
CA PRO A 167 6.30 -4.85 8.18
C PRO A 167 6.10 -5.07 9.69
N SER A 168 6.74 -6.09 10.26
CA SER A 168 6.58 -6.43 11.68
C SER A 168 6.94 -5.28 12.63
N GLY A 169 7.97 -4.50 12.29
CA GLY A 169 8.37 -3.29 13.03
C GLY A 169 7.27 -2.22 13.04
N ASP A 170 6.75 -1.88 11.85
CA ASP A 170 5.66 -0.92 11.69
C ASP A 170 4.41 -1.38 12.44
N ARG A 171 4.05 -2.67 12.33
CA ARG A 171 2.93 -3.25 13.07
C ARG A 171 3.10 -3.13 14.58
N ALA A 172 4.29 -3.40 15.11
CA ALA A 172 4.57 -3.25 16.54
C ALA A 172 4.50 -1.78 16.99
N THR A 173 5.00 -0.85 16.18
CA THR A 173 4.90 0.59 16.41
C THR A 173 3.45 1.05 16.46
N PHE A 174 2.62 0.64 15.49
CA PHE A 174 1.20 0.95 15.47
C PHE A 174 0.50 0.55 16.78
N PHE A 175 0.65 -0.70 17.22
CA PHE A 175 0.00 -1.15 18.46
C PHE A 175 0.53 -0.45 19.71
N ARG A 176 1.83 -0.10 19.74
CA ARG A 176 2.41 0.69 20.83
C ARG A 176 1.78 2.08 20.89
N GLN A 177 1.61 2.74 19.75
CA GLN A 177 1.00 4.06 19.67
C GLN A 177 -0.48 4.04 20.04
N MET A 178 -1.25 3.08 19.52
CA MET A 178 -2.66 2.93 19.86
C MET A 178 -2.91 2.72 21.38
N ARG A 179 -1.97 2.07 22.08
CA ARG A 179 -2.05 1.92 23.55
C ARG A 179 -1.67 3.18 24.32
N ARG A 180 -0.89 4.08 23.73
CA ARG A 180 -0.49 5.36 24.35
C ARG A 180 -1.63 6.39 24.29
N THR A 181 -2.47 6.30 23.27
CA THR A 181 -3.54 7.27 22.98
C THR A 181 -4.93 6.85 23.47
N ALA A 182 -5.08 5.66 24.07
CA ALA A 182 -6.33 5.11 24.61
C ALA A 182 -6.38 5.26 26.14
#